data_AF-A0A2T6BPH9-F1
#
_entry.id   AF-A0A2T6BPH9-F1
#
_cell.length_a   1.000
_cell.length_b   1.000
_cell.length_c   1.000
_cell.angle_alpha   90.00
_cell.angle_beta   90.00
_cell.angle_gamma   90.00
#
_symmetry.space_group_name_H-M   'P 1'
#
loop_
_entity.id
_entity.type
_entity.pdbx_description
1 polymer ?
#
loop_
_entity_poly.entity_id
_entity_poly.type
_entity_poly.pdbx_seq_one_letter_code
_entity_poly.pdbx_strand_id
1 'polypeptide(L)'
;MGHAAKTNRLYTAEERARRDATGWTLVQGILAPLQFVAFAISLALVLRYLASGEGYAWATASILVKTAFLYVIMITGAIWEKVVFGQYLLAPAFFWEDVFSFVVIALHTAYIWALFSGADPATQMWIALAAYAAYIVNAAQFLLKLRAARLEVAT
;
A
#
# COMPACT_ATOMS: atom_id res chain seq x y z
N MET A 1 29.62 -10.35 -28.13
CA MET A 1 29.35 -10.36 -26.67
C MET A 1 27.84 -10.20 -26.50
N GLY A 2 27.15 -11.29 -26.18
CA GLY A 2 25.69 -11.34 -26.18
C GLY A 2 25.10 -10.46 -25.09
N HIS A 3 24.22 -9.53 -25.46
CA HIS A 3 23.25 -8.98 -24.53
C HIS A 3 22.33 -10.14 -24.12
N ALA A 4 22.64 -10.77 -22.99
CA ALA A 4 21.70 -11.64 -22.31
C ALA A 4 20.44 -10.81 -22.08
N ALA A 5 19.33 -11.23 -22.67
CA ALA A 5 18.02 -10.69 -22.37
C ALA A 5 17.88 -10.70 -20.85
N LYS A 6 17.79 -9.51 -20.23
CA LYS A 6 17.38 -9.40 -18.83
C LYS A 6 15.96 -9.96 -18.78
N THR A 7 15.86 -11.26 -18.50
CA THR A 7 14.65 -11.77 -17.86
C THR A 7 14.50 -10.91 -16.62
N ASN A 8 13.45 -10.08 -16.59
CA ASN A 8 13.18 -9.14 -15.52
C ASN A 8 12.67 -9.92 -14.29
N ARG A 9 13.45 -10.93 -13.87
CA ARG A 9 13.14 -11.80 -12.75
C ARG A 9 13.05 -10.94 -11.51
N LEU A 10 11.94 -11.06 -10.79
CA LEU A 10 11.65 -10.29 -9.60
C LEU A 10 12.71 -10.47 -8.48
N TYR A 11 13.42 -11.60 -8.48
CA TYR A 11 14.45 -11.95 -7.50
C TYR A 11 15.61 -12.71 -8.15
N THR A 12 16.84 -12.43 -7.72
CA THR A 12 17.98 -13.37 -7.88
C THR A 12 17.77 -14.63 -7.03
N ALA A 13 18.63 -15.65 -7.20
CA ALA A 13 18.58 -16.86 -6.38
C ALA A 13 18.83 -16.55 -4.90
N GLU A 14 19.78 -15.66 -4.62
CA GLU A 14 20.15 -15.25 -3.26
C GLU A 14 19.04 -14.39 -2.63
N GLU A 15 18.43 -13.48 -3.38
CA GLU A 15 17.28 -12.68 -2.92
C GLU A 15 16.10 -13.57 -2.57
N ARG A 16 15.81 -14.57 -3.41
CA ARG A 16 14.75 -15.54 -3.16
C ARG A 16 15.03 -16.37 -1.90
N ALA A 17 16.26 -16.83 -1.72
CA ALA A 17 16.66 -17.56 -0.52
C ALA A 17 16.49 -16.70 0.75
N ARG A 18 16.88 -15.42 0.72
CA ARG A 18 16.67 -14.49 1.85
C ARG A 18 15.19 -14.26 2.14
N ARG A 19 14.37 -14.09 1.10
CA ARG A 19 12.92 -13.93 1.23
C ARG A 19 12.31 -15.15 1.91
N ASP A 20 12.61 -16.33 1.41
CA ASP A 20 12.02 -17.60 1.86
C ASP A 20 12.51 -18.01 3.26
N ALA A 21 13.66 -17.49 3.70
CA ALA A 21 14.19 -17.71 5.05
C ALA A 21 13.48 -16.88 6.15
N THR A 22 12.54 -16.00 5.81
CA THR A 22 11.86 -15.13 6.79
C THR A 22 10.33 -15.14 6.66
N GLY A 23 9.64 -14.88 7.77
CA GLY A 23 8.16 -14.81 7.79
C GLY A 23 7.58 -13.51 7.21
N TRP A 24 8.41 -12.59 6.74
CA TRP A 24 7.96 -11.26 6.31
C TRP A 24 7.01 -11.29 5.11
N THR A 25 7.19 -12.22 4.16
CA THR A 25 6.25 -12.39 3.05
C THR A 25 4.88 -12.87 3.53
N LEU A 26 4.81 -13.69 4.59
CA LEU A 26 3.54 -14.07 5.21
C LEU A 26 2.89 -12.86 5.91
N VAL A 27 3.67 -12.06 6.63
CA VAL A 27 3.18 -10.81 7.26
C VAL A 27 2.56 -9.89 6.20
N GLN A 28 3.24 -9.65 5.08
CA GLN A 28 2.68 -8.86 3.98
C GLN A 28 1.44 -9.52 3.35
N GLY A 29 1.46 -10.85 3.19
CA GLY A 29 0.34 -11.63 2.67
C GLY A 29 -0.92 -11.57 3.53
N ILE A 30 -0.80 -11.27 4.83
CA ILE A 30 -1.92 -11.05 5.76
C ILE A 30 -2.31 -9.57 5.79
N LEU A 31 -1.34 -8.66 5.91
CA LEU A 31 -1.59 -7.22 6.04
C LEU A 31 -2.22 -6.64 4.77
N ALA A 32 -1.81 -7.07 3.58
CA ALA A 32 -2.35 -6.53 2.33
C ALA A 32 -3.87 -6.79 2.17
N PRO A 33 -4.40 -8.02 2.37
CA PRO A 33 -5.84 -8.27 2.38
C PRO A 33 -6.58 -7.48 3.47
N LEU A 34 -6.06 -7.43 4.69
CA LEU A 34 -6.68 -6.67 5.79
C LEU A 34 -6.75 -5.18 5.45
N GLN A 35 -5.70 -4.63 4.83
CA GLN A 35 -5.66 -3.25 4.40
C GLN A 35 -6.67 -2.96 3.28
N PHE A 36 -6.93 -3.93 2.40
CA PHE A 36 -7.96 -3.82 1.37
C PHE A 36 -9.37 -3.85 1.97
N VAL A 37 -9.62 -4.70 2.97
CA VAL A 37 -10.90 -4.72 3.70
C VAL A 37 -11.13 -3.40 4.44
N ALA A 38 -10.12 -2.90 5.15
CA ALA A 38 -10.18 -1.60 5.82
C ALA A 38 -10.45 -0.47 4.83
N PHE A 39 -9.84 -0.52 3.64
CA PHE A 39 -10.14 0.39 2.53
C PHE A 39 -11.60 0.33 2.09
N ALA A 40 -12.15 -0.85 1.81
CA ALA A 40 -13.51 -1.00 1.32
C ALA A 40 -14.55 -0.48 2.34
N ILE A 41 -14.38 -0.83 3.61
CA ILE A 41 -15.24 -0.35 4.70
C ILE A 41 -15.15 1.16 4.80
N SER A 42 -13.94 1.71 4.82
CA SER A 42 -13.74 3.15 4.99
C SER A 42 -14.28 3.94 3.79
N LEU A 43 -14.10 3.45 2.56
CA LEU A 43 -14.68 4.05 1.36
C LEU A 43 -16.21 4.10 1.45
N ALA A 44 -16.87 3.01 1.85
CA ALA A 44 -18.32 2.99 2.00
C ALA A 44 -18.81 4.00 3.05
N LEU A 45 -18.11 4.14 4.17
CA LEU A 45 -18.45 5.10 5.22
C LEU A 45 -18.23 6.55 4.78
N VAL A 46 -17.13 6.84 4.08
CA VAL A 46 -16.85 8.16 3.51
C VAL A 46 -17.93 8.56 2.50
N LEU A 47 -18.28 7.66 1.58
CA LEU A 47 -19.33 7.91 0.58
C LEU A 47 -20.70 8.08 1.23
N ARG A 48 -21.03 7.28 2.25
CA ARG A 48 -22.27 7.44 3.04
C ARG A 48 -22.34 8.84 3.66
N TYR A 49 -21.26 9.28 4.29
CA TYR A 49 -21.22 10.60 4.91
C TYR A 49 -21.36 11.72 3.87
N LEU A 50 -20.64 11.64 2.75
CA LEU A 50 -20.75 12.65 1.69
C LEU A 50 -22.15 12.72 1.05
N ALA A 51 -22.84 11.58 0.94
CA ALA A 51 -24.17 11.52 0.35
C ALA A 51 -25.30 11.96 1.30
N SER A 52 -25.17 11.71 2.61
CA SER A 52 -26.25 11.90 3.58
C SER A 52 -25.97 12.97 4.65
N GLY A 53 -24.72 13.38 4.84
CA GLY A 53 -24.27 14.19 5.97
C GLY A 53 -24.14 13.42 7.29
N GLU A 54 -24.48 12.12 7.34
CA GLU A 54 -24.48 11.33 8.56
C GLU A 54 -23.25 10.41 8.71
N GLY A 55 -22.89 10.10 9.95
CA GLY A 55 -21.85 9.10 10.24
C GLY A 55 -20.41 9.61 10.08
N TYR A 56 -20.20 10.93 10.13
CA TYR A 56 -18.88 11.55 10.10
C TYR A 56 -17.88 10.87 11.06
N ALA A 57 -18.27 10.66 12.33
CA ALA A 57 -17.41 10.02 13.33
C ALA A 57 -16.97 8.60 12.92
N TRP A 58 -17.86 7.82 12.29
CA TRP A 58 -17.54 6.47 11.80
C TRP A 58 -16.59 6.52 10.60
N ALA A 59 -16.81 7.44 9.66
CA ALA A 59 -15.91 7.67 8.54
C ALA A 59 -14.51 8.11 9.02
N THR A 60 -14.45 9.05 9.96
CA THR A 60 -13.18 9.49 10.55
C THR A 60 -12.47 8.34 11.26
N ALA A 61 -13.17 7.59 12.10
CA ALA A 61 -12.60 6.44 12.79
C ALA A 61 -12.06 5.38 11.82
N SER A 62 -12.79 5.07 10.74
CA SER A 62 -12.33 4.10 9.75
C SER A 62 -11.11 4.59 8.97
N ILE A 63 -11.02 5.90 8.66
CA ILE A 63 -9.84 6.49 8.02
C ILE A 63 -8.63 6.39 8.94
N LEU A 64 -8.78 6.69 10.24
CA LEU A 64 -7.69 6.57 11.22
C LEU A 64 -7.21 5.12 11.38
N VAL A 65 -8.14 4.16 11.50
CA VAL A 65 -7.81 2.73 11.56
C VAL A 65 -7.05 2.31 10.30
N LYS A 66 -7.54 2.66 9.10
CA LYS A 66 -6.85 2.39 7.84
C LYS A 66 -5.45 3.02 7.79
N THR A 67 -5.31 4.23 8.33
CA THR A 67 -4.01 4.93 8.37
C THR A 67 -3.03 4.21 9.29
N ALA A 68 -3.48 3.68 10.44
CA ALA A 68 -2.65 2.85 11.29
C ALA A 68 -2.20 1.57 10.58
N PHE A 69 -3.11 0.86 9.90
CA PHE A 69 -2.75 -0.28 9.05
C PHE A 69 -1.74 0.09 7.97
N LEU A 70 -1.88 1.28 7.36
CA LEU A 70 -0.96 1.77 6.33
C LEU A 70 0.46 1.96 6.88
N TYR A 71 0.61 2.54 8.07
CA TYR A 71 1.92 2.66 8.70
C TYR A 71 2.52 1.30 9.04
N VAL A 72 1.72 0.37 9.58
CA VAL A 72 2.20 -0.97 9.91
C VAL A 72 2.67 -1.72 8.67
N ILE A 73 1.89 -1.73 7.59
CA ILE A 73 2.27 -2.44 6.35
C ILE A 73 3.49 -1.80 5.70
N MET A 74 3.61 -0.46 5.73
CA MET A 74 4.78 0.23 5.19
C MET A 74 6.05 -0.07 5.98
N ILE A 75 6.00 0.00 7.32
CA ILE A 75 7.17 -0.27 8.16
C ILE A 75 7.63 -1.72 7.98
N THR A 76 6.68 -2.66 8.03
CA THR A 76 7.00 -4.08 7.83
C THR A 76 7.45 -4.38 6.39
N GLY A 77 6.93 -3.66 5.39
CA GLY A 77 7.36 -3.74 4.00
C GLY A 77 8.79 -3.23 3.80
N ALA A 78 9.12 -2.09 4.41
CA ALA A 78 10.47 -1.53 4.39
C ALA A 78 11.49 -2.49 5.04
N ILE A 79 11.13 -3.13 6.16
CA ILE A 79 11.96 -4.16 6.80
C ILE A 79 12.13 -5.37 5.87
N TRP A 80 11.05 -5.84 5.26
CA TRP A 80 11.09 -6.94 4.29
C TRP A 80 12.05 -6.63 3.14
N GLU A 81 11.96 -5.44 2.54
CA GLU A 81 12.87 -5.02 1.48
C GLU A 81 14.31 -4.91 1.96
N LYS A 82 14.55 -4.42 3.18
CA LYS A 82 15.90 -4.36 3.73
C LYS A 82 16.52 -5.74 3.85
N VAL A 83 15.76 -6.74 4.29
CA VAL A 83 16.22 -8.13 4.41
C VAL A 83 16.46 -8.75 3.03
N VAL A 84 15.57 -8.52 2.06
CA VAL A 84 15.66 -9.14 0.74
C VAL A 84 16.67 -8.44 -0.16
N PHE A 85 16.63 -7.12 -0.26
CA PHE A 85 17.39 -6.31 -1.24
C PHE A 85 18.52 -5.50 -0.62
N GLY A 86 18.68 -5.50 0.70
CA GLY A 86 19.75 -4.75 1.38
C GLY A 86 19.49 -3.25 1.53
N GLN A 87 18.29 -2.75 1.17
CA GLN A 87 17.90 -1.33 1.30
C GLN A 87 16.45 -1.19 1.78
N TYR A 88 16.13 -0.09 2.46
CA TYR A 88 14.77 0.20 2.89
C TYR A 88 14.00 0.89 1.77
N LEU A 89 12.99 0.20 1.21
CA LEU A 89 12.16 0.68 0.11
C LEU A 89 13.00 1.05 -1.13
N LEU A 90 12.32 1.36 -2.22
CA LEU A 90 12.90 1.81 -3.49
C LEU A 90 13.89 0.82 -4.10
N ALA A 91 13.79 -0.47 -3.74
CA ALA A 91 14.52 -1.50 -4.47
C ALA A 91 14.14 -1.40 -5.96
N PRO A 92 15.08 -1.59 -6.91
CA PRO A 92 14.78 -1.42 -8.34
C PRO A 92 13.57 -2.22 -8.83
N ALA A 93 13.32 -3.38 -8.20
CA ALA A 93 12.16 -4.21 -8.48
C ALA A 93 10.83 -3.61 -7.98
N PHE A 94 10.82 -2.77 -6.93
CA PHE A 94 9.63 -2.23 -6.25
C PHE A 94 9.52 -0.69 -6.28
N PHE A 95 10.47 -0.02 -6.94
CA PHE A 95 10.60 1.44 -6.96
C PHE A 95 9.29 2.18 -7.21
N TRP A 96 8.52 1.79 -8.23
CA TRP A 96 7.28 2.48 -8.57
C TRP A 96 6.15 2.22 -7.58
N GLU A 97 6.05 1.01 -7.01
CA GLU A 97 5.10 0.74 -5.93
C GLU A 97 5.43 1.56 -4.67
N ASP A 98 6.70 1.76 -4.37
CA ASP A 98 7.11 2.56 -3.20
C ASP A 98 6.84 4.05 -3.40
N VAL A 99 7.10 4.58 -4.59
CA VAL A 99 6.75 5.97 -4.95
C VAL A 99 5.26 6.22 -4.74
N PHE A 100 4.39 5.32 -5.21
CA PHE A 100 2.95 5.46 -5.00
C PHE A 100 2.56 5.24 -3.54
N SER A 101 3.21 4.33 -2.83
CA SER A 101 3.00 4.13 -1.39
C SER A 101 3.34 5.39 -0.58
N PHE A 102 4.39 6.13 -0.96
CA PHE A 102 4.69 7.43 -0.36
C PHE A 102 3.60 8.47 -0.63
N VAL A 103 3.03 8.52 -1.84
CA VAL A 103 1.89 9.41 -2.15
C VAL A 103 0.69 9.05 -1.28
N VAL A 104 0.37 7.76 -1.14
CA VAL A 104 -0.74 7.28 -0.30
C VAL A 104 -0.52 7.68 1.16
N ILE A 105 0.69 7.46 1.70
CA ILE A 105 1.04 7.87 3.07
C ILE A 105 0.97 9.37 3.26
N ALA A 106 1.48 10.15 2.30
CA ALA A 106 1.45 11.60 2.38
C ALA A 106 0.01 12.12 2.45
N LEU A 107 -0.90 11.58 1.63
CA LEU A 107 -2.32 11.96 1.65
C LEU A 107 -3.03 11.54 2.94
N HIS A 108 -2.72 10.35 3.48
CA HIS A 108 -3.22 9.93 4.79
C HIS A 108 -2.68 10.80 5.93
N THR A 109 -1.44 11.26 5.83
CA THR A 109 -0.84 12.18 6.81
C THR A 109 -1.46 13.58 6.69
N ALA A 110 -1.74 14.03 5.47
CA ALA A 110 -2.47 15.28 5.22
C ALA A 110 -3.90 15.23 5.77
N TYR A 111 -4.57 14.07 5.73
CA TYR A 111 -5.86 13.87 6.37
C TYR A 111 -5.77 14.05 7.90
N ILE A 112 -4.76 13.45 8.54
CA ILE A 112 -4.53 13.63 9.98
C ILE A 112 -4.26 15.10 10.30
N TRP A 113 -3.45 15.79 9.49
CA TRP A 113 -3.22 17.22 9.65
C TRP A 113 -4.54 18.03 9.55
N ALA A 114 -5.38 17.73 8.55
CA ALA A 114 -6.66 18.39 8.36
C ALA A 114 -7.61 18.22 9.56
N LEU A 115 -7.57 17.07 10.25
CA LEU A 115 -8.29 16.86 11.51
C LEU A 115 -7.77 17.80 12.61
N PHE A 116 -6.45 17.86 12.81
CA PHE A 116 -5.85 18.70 13.85
C PHE A 116 -5.99 20.20 13.57
N SER A 117 -6.01 20.61 12.30
CA SER A 117 -6.19 22.00 11.90
C SER A 117 -7.65 22.47 11.95
N GLY A 118 -8.59 21.57 12.27
CA GLY A 118 -10.02 21.88 12.27
C GLY A 118 -10.57 22.18 10.87
N ALA A 119 -9.99 21.60 9.83
CA ALA A 119 -10.53 21.72 8.47
C ALA A 119 -11.97 21.21 8.45
N ASP A 120 -12.81 21.76 7.57
CA ASP A 120 -14.20 21.31 7.50
C ASP A 120 -14.28 19.83 7.10
N PRO A 121 -15.30 19.10 7.57
CA PRO A 121 -15.47 17.69 7.28
C PRO A 121 -15.44 17.31 5.80
N ALA A 122 -15.99 18.13 4.89
CA ALA A 122 -16.01 17.78 3.48
C ALA A 122 -14.59 17.82 2.88
N THR A 123 -13.79 18.83 3.23
CA THR A 123 -12.37 18.90 2.86
C THR A 123 -11.60 17.67 3.33
N GLN A 124 -11.80 17.25 4.58
CA GLN A 124 -11.16 16.04 5.12
C GLN A 124 -11.53 14.79 4.29
N MET A 125 -12.81 14.61 3.95
CA MET A 125 -13.25 13.48 3.14
C MET A 125 -12.68 13.50 1.72
N TRP A 126 -12.55 14.67 1.10
CA TRP A 126 -11.92 14.79 -0.22
C TRP A 126 -10.44 14.41 -0.19
N ILE A 127 -9.72 14.76 0.87
CA ILE A 127 -8.33 14.29 1.07
C ILE A 127 -8.30 12.76 1.21
N ALA A 128 -9.22 12.18 1.98
CA ALA A 128 -9.32 10.73 2.11
C ALA A 128 -9.63 10.05 0.76
N LEU A 129 -10.56 10.59 -0.04
CA LEU A 129 -10.86 10.08 -1.37
C LEU A 129 -9.68 10.19 -2.33
N ALA A 130 -8.89 11.26 -2.26
CA ALA A 130 -7.64 11.37 -3.02
C ALA A 130 -6.64 10.28 -2.61
N ALA A 131 -6.48 10.02 -1.31
CA ALA A 131 -5.65 8.92 -0.81
C ALA A 131 -6.14 7.56 -1.33
N TYR A 132 -7.45 7.38 -1.43
CA TYR A 132 -8.10 6.15 -1.89
C TYR A 132 -7.91 5.93 -3.39
N ALA A 133 -8.00 6.99 -4.19
CA ALA A 133 -7.68 6.93 -5.61
C ALA A 133 -6.20 6.54 -5.83
N ALA A 134 -5.28 7.16 -5.10
CA ALA A 134 -3.86 6.79 -5.14
C ALA A 134 -3.64 5.32 -4.70
N TYR A 135 -4.35 4.86 -3.67
CA TYR A 135 -4.28 3.48 -3.19
C TYR A 135 -4.76 2.47 -4.23
N ILE A 136 -5.78 2.78 -5.02
CA ILE A 136 -6.24 1.90 -6.11
C ILE A 136 -5.15 1.71 -7.16
N VAL A 137 -4.44 2.79 -7.53
CA VAL A 137 -3.30 2.68 -8.46
C VAL A 137 -2.22 1.79 -7.88
N ASN A 138 -1.87 1.99 -6.60
CA ASN A 138 -0.90 1.18 -5.89
C ASN A 138 -1.30 -0.32 -5.85
N ALA A 139 -2.57 -0.60 -5.53
CA ALA A 139 -3.09 -1.97 -5.50
C ALA A 139 -3.06 -2.63 -6.90
N ALA A 140 -3.38 -1.87 -7.95
CA ALA A 140 -3.31 -2.37 -9.32
C ALA A 140 -1.88 -2.76 -9.72
N GLN A 141 -0.86 -1.97 -9.34
CA GLN A 141 0.54 -2.32 -9.58
C GLN A 141 0.91 -3.67 -8.94
N PHE A 142 0.52 -3.88 -7.66
CA PHE A 142 0.75 -5.15 -6.97
C PHE A 142 0.03 -6.35 -7.62
N LEU A 143 -1.21 -6.18 -8.07
CA LEU A 143 -1.95 -7.24 -8.76
C LEU A 143 -1.31 -7.64 -10.09
N LEU A 144 -0.85 -6.66 -10.88
CA LEU A 144 -0.13 -6.90 -12.13
C LEU A 144 1.19 -7.63 -11.87
N LYS A 145 1.94 -7.23 -10.85
CA LYS A 145 3.18 -7.90 -10.44
C LYS A 145 2.94 -9.33 -9.96
N LEU A 146 1.90 -9.59 -9.17
CA LEU A 146 1.51 -10.93 -8.75
C LEU A 146 1.17 -11.82 -9.95
N ARG A 147 0.47 -11.27 -10.95
CA ARG A 147 0.15 -11.98 -12.18
C ARG A 147 1.41 -12.33 -12.97
N ALA A 148 2.35 -11.39 -13.12
CA ALA A 148 3.63 -11.64 -13.79
C ALA A 148 4.43 -12.74 -13.08
N ALA A 149 4.55 -12.67 -11.76
CA ALA A 149 5.27 -13.68 -10.97
C ALA A 149 4.65 -15.09 -11.08
N ARG A 150 3.32 -15.20 -11.20
CA ARG A 150 2.65 -16.48 -11.45
C ARG A 150 2.95 -17.05 -12.83
N LEU A 151 3.03 -16.20 -13.86
CA LEU A 151 3.36 -16.62 -15.23
C LEU A 151 4.81 -17.11 -15.32
N GLU A 152 5.74 -16.47 -14.63
CA GLU A 152 7.15 -16.91 -14.58
C GLU A 152 7.34 -18.31 -13.97
N VAL A 153 6.45 -18.76 -13.09
CA VAL A 153 6.51 -20.10 -12.47
C VAL A 153 5.92 -21.18 -13.39
N ALA A 154 5.07 -20.80 -14.34
CA ALA A 154 4.42 -21.72 -15.27
C ALA A 154 5.26 -22.05 -16.53
N THR A 155 6.39 -21.36 -16.72
CA THR A 155 7.37 -21.54 -17.82
C THR A 155 8.69 -22.07 -17.29
#